data_AF-A0A2V2UWM8-F1
#
_entry.id   AF-A0A2V2UWM8-F1
#
_cell.length_a   1.000
_cell.length_b   1.000
_cell.length_c   1.000
_cell.angle_alpha   90.00
_cell.angle_beta   90.00
_cell.angle_gamma   90.00
#
_symmetry.space_group_name_H-M   'P 1'
#
loop_
_entity.id
_entity.type
_entity.pdbx_description
1 polymer ?
#
loop_
_entity_poly.entity_id
_entity_poly.type
_entity_poly.pdbx_seq_one_letter_code
_entity_poly.pdbx_strand_id
1 'polypeptide(L)'
;MVKRDLEKERQLELAAIWGSETDGDLRYPKRRRNTAKQPTTTAAAAAADADGASDVLSSLGSDAVSESGGSDRGAPKKKRAKKGKKALSAYRLHCFVAPGTERNAVRTVFDAYEPKVEIRVSQKGNLLNKTHYAVLTFRNKAMALHSVKMLDGTDQRKLLGVKELRLGLMLSRKEQNASRRSMRKRLHEERERKMVKETEEDVTFIKNFMNLYAPSG
;
A
#
# COMPACT_ATOMS: atom_id res chain seq x y z
N MET A 1 33.32 -33.14 -29.85
CA MET A 1 31.93 -33.06 -29.37
C MET A 1 31.86 -33.64 -27.96
N VAL A 2 31.87 -32.79 -26.93
CA VAL A 2 31.81 -33.23 -25.53
C VAL A 2 30.35 -33.54 -25.20
N LYS A 3 30.05 -34.78 -24.83
CA LYS A 3 28.70 -35.21 -24.42
C LYS A 3 28.33 -34.46 -23.14
N ARG A 4 27.20 -33.75 -23.15
CA ARG A 4 26.69 -33.07 -21.95
C ARG A 4 26.04 -34.12 -21.04
N ASP A 5 26.52 -34.20 -19.80
CA ASP A 5 25.98 -35.10 -18.79
C ASP A 5 24.70 -34.49 -18.21
N LEU A 6 23.56 -34.88 -18.76
CA LEU A 6 22.22 -34.36 -18.39
C LEU A 6 21.88 -34.58 -16.90
N GLU A 7 22.50 -35.57 -16.26
CA GLU A 7 22.29 -35.86 -14.83
C GLU A 7 22.89 -34.78 -13.93
N LYS A 8 24.03 -34.20 -14.32
CA LYS A 8 24.67 -33.11 -13.56
C LYS A 8 23.88 -31.81 -13.67
N GLU A 9 23.31 -31.53 -14.84
CA GLU A 9 22.45 -30.37 -15.05
C GLU A 9 21.15 -30.48 -14.23
N ARG A 10 20.53 -31.67 -14.19
CA ARG A 10 19.32 -31.92 -13.39
C ARG A 10 19.58 -31.81 -11.88
N GLN A 11 20.73 -32.25 -11.39
CA GLN A 11 21.10 -32.09 -9.98
C GLN A 11 21.32 -30.62 -9.60
N LEU A 12 21.94 -29.83 -10.48
CA LEU A 12 22.09 -28.38 -10.32
C LEU A 12 20.74 -27.65 -10.28
N GLU A 13 19.79 -28.03 -11.14
CA GLU A 13 18.44 -27.45 -11.14
C GLU A 13 17.65 -27.80 -9.87
N LEU A 14 17.74 -29.04 -9.39
CA LEU A 14 17.07 -29.45 -8.15
C LEU A 14 17.68 -28.79 -6.91
N ALA A 15 19.01 -28.60 -6.90
CA ALA A 15 19.69 -27.84 -5.86
C ALA A 15 19.31 -26.36 -5.87
N ALA A 16 19.02 -25.77 -7.04
CA ALA A 16 18.54 -24.39 -7.14
C ALA A 16 17.09 -24.22 -6.62
N ILE A 17 16.26 -25.26 -6.74
CA ILE A 17 14.86 -25.25 -6.27
C ILE A 17 14.78 -25.46 -4.76
N TRP A 18 15.66 -26.30 -4.19
CA TRP A 18 15.63 -26.66 -2.75
C TRP A 18 16.73 -26.03 -1.89
N GLY A 19 17.80 -25.48 -2.47
CA GLY A 19 18.98 -24.99 -1.75
C GLY A 19 18.93 -23.53 -1.28
N SER A 20 17.78 -22.85 -1.28
CA SER A 20 17.70 -21.42 -0.94
C SER A 20 17.33 -21.13 0.52
N GLU A 21 17.44 -22.10 1.44
CA GLU A 21 17.06 -21.90 2.85
C GLU A 21 18.21 -21.36 3.73
N THR A 22 19.44 -21.24 3.20
CA THR A 22 20.60 -20.76 3.98
C THR A 22 20.93 -19.27 3.84
N ASP A 23 20.27 -18.51 2.97
CA ASP A 23 20.51 -17.06 2.83
C ASP A 23 19.25 -16.22 3.08
N GLY A 24 18.73 -16.31 4.30
CA GLY A 24 17.68 -15.43 4.81
C GLY A 24 18.10 -13.95 4.91
N ASP A 25 19.40 -13.64 4.84
CA ASP A 25 19.92 -12.29 5.09
C ASP A 25 19.92 -11.37 3.85
N LEU A 26 19.62 -11.91 2.66
CA LEU A 26 19.48 -11.16 1.39
C LEU A 26 18.03 -10.77 1.06
N ARG A 27 17.04 -11.24 1.84
CA ARG A 27 15.60 -11.02 1.55
C ARG A 27 15.13 -9.58 1.69
N TYR A 28 15.87 -8.73 2.41
CA TYR A 28 15.53 -7.33 2.61
C TYR A 28 16.75 -6.44 2.35
N PRO A 29 16.67 -5.46 1.43
CA PRO A 29 17.69 -4.44 1.33
C PRO A 29 17.78 -3.69 2.66
N LYS A 30 18.84 -3.93 3.46
CA LYS A 30 19.13 -3.16 4.66
C LYS A 30 19.19 -1.69 4.25
N ARG A 31 18.24 -0.88 4.75
CA ARG A 31 18.29 0.58 4.61
C ARG A 31 19.67 1.02 5.10
N ARG A 32 20.47 1.64 4.22
CA ARG A 32 21.69 2.36 4.59
C ARG A 32 21.33 3.42 5.63
N ARG A 33 21.34 3.04 6.91
CA ARG A 33 21.58 3.98 7.99
C ARG A 33 23.06 4.33 7.85
N ASN A 34 23.34 5.60 7.63
CA ASN A 34 24.70 6.12 7.72
C ASN A 34 25.18 5.79 9.13
N THR A 35 26.01 4.76 9.25
CA THR A 35 26.79 4.50 10.44
C THR A 35 27.77 5.66 10.55
N ALA A 36 27.44 6.60 11.44
CA ALA A 36 28.40 7.56 11.93
C ALA A 36 29.60 6.76 12.45
N LYS A 37 30.79 7.13 11.97
CA LYS A 37 32.06 6.52 12.34
C LYS A 37 32.20 6.57 13.86
N GLN A 38 32.04 5.44 14.54
CA GLN A 38 32.53 5.25 15.90
C GLN A 38 34.05 5.03 15.81
N PRO A 39 34.87 5.85 16.49
CA PRO A 39 36.30 5.64 16.51
C PRO A 39 36.64 4.46 17.41
N THR A 40 37.37 3.52 16.82
CA THR A 40 38.04 2.40 17.46
C THR A 40 39.03 2.90 18.51
N THR A 41 38.87 2.48 19.76
CA THR A 41 39.97 2.38 20.72
C THR A 41 39.92 1.02 21.38
N THR A 42 40.86 0.17 20.98
CA THR A 42 41.24 -1.06 21.67
C THR A 42 42.15 -0.72 22.86
N ALA A 43 41.84 -1.22 24.05
CA ALA A 43 42.81 -1.66 25.06
C ALA A 43 42.09 -2.51 26.11
N ALA A 44 42.83 -3.46 26.67
CA ALA A 44 42.33 -4.65 27.34
C ALA A 44 42.03 -4.47 28.84
N ALA A 45 41.37 -5.51 29.36
CA ALA A 45 41.51 -6.12 30.67
C ALA A 45 40.55 -5.72 31.81
N ALA A 46 39.92 -6.78 32.34
CA ALA A 46 39.67 -7.10 33.75
C ALA A 46 38.48 -6.47 34.50
N ALA A 47 37.55 -7.38 34.81
CA ALA A 47 36.97 -7.66 36.14
C ALA A 47 35.91 -6.73 36.79
N ALA A 48 34.95 -7.46 37.36
CA ALA A 48 34.19 -7.21 38.59
C ALA A 48 32.87 -6.42 38.54
N ASP A 49 31.91 -7.07 39.20
CA ASP A 49 30.56 -6.69 39.61
C ASP A 49 30.33 -5.23 40.01
N ALA A 50 29.15 -4.69 39.67
CA ALA A 50 28.35 -3.91 40.61
C ALA A 50 26.89 -3.77 40.13
N ASP A 51 26.01 -4.17 41.04
CA ASP A 51 24.58 -3.89 41.16
C ASP A 51 24.23 -2.40 40.95
N GLY A 52 23.05 -2.09 40.43
CA GLY A 52 22.68 -0.69 40.16
C GLY A 52 21.34 -0.47 39.46
N ALA A 53 20.32 -0.27 40.27
CA ALA A 53 18.92 -0.02 39.93
C ALA A 53 18.63 1.14 38.96
N SER A 54 17.42 1.03 38.39
CA SER A 54 16.44 2.08 38.04
C SER A 54 16.11 2.26 36.55
N ASP A 55 15.07 1.52 36.17
CA ASP A 55 14.09 1.91 35.17
C ASP A 55 13.55 3.31 35.49
N VAL A 56 13.83 4.30 34.64
CA VAL A 56 13.00 5.50 34.51
C VAL A 56 12.92 5.87 33.02
N LEU A 57 11.89 5.36 32.35
CA LEU A 57 11.45 5.82 31.04
C LEU A 57 10.87 7.23 31.16
N SER A 58 11.69 8.26 30.93
CA SER A 58 11.22 9.64 30.86
C SER A 58 10.66 9.95 29.46
N SER A 59 9.33 10.00 29.41
CA SER A 59 8.53 10.70 28.41
C SER A 59 8.92 12.18 28.36
N LEU A 60 9.44 12.64 27.22
CA LEU A 60 9.40 14.06 26.87
C LEU A 60 9.10 14.22 25.38
N GLY A 61 7.82 14.50 25.09
CA GLY A 61 7.47 15.31 23.95
C GLY A 61 7.98 16.73 24.17
N SER A 62 8.69 17.27 23.19
CA SER A 62 8.86 18.72 23.05
C SER A 62 8.89 19.07 21.58
N ASP A 63 7.78 19.69 21.21
CA ASP A 63 7.63 20.57 20.07
C ASP A 63 8.65 21.72 20.22
N ALA A 64 9.58 21.83 19.29
CA ALA A 64 10.48 22.97 19.21
C ALA A 64 10.78 23.26 17.74
N VAL A 65 9.93 24.10 17.16
CA VAL A 65 10.25 24.96 16.02
C VAL A 65 11.57 25.66 16.32
N SER A 66 12.59 25.39 15.54
CA SER A 66 13.79 26.23 15.46
C SER A 66 13.83 26.89 14.10
N GLU A 67 13.40 28.15 14.08
CA GLU A 67 13.72 29.10 13.02
C GLU A 67 15.16 29.62 13.17
N SER A 68 15.65 30.12 12.04
CA SER A 68 16.78 31.03 11.85
C SER A 68 18.16 30.42 11.54
N GLY A 69 18.75 30.95 10.47
CA GLY A 69 20.09 30.65 9.99
C GLY A 69 20.21 30.90 8.49
N GLY A 70 20.06 32.17 8.09
CA GLY A 70 20.03 32.59 6.69
C GLY A 70 21.33 32.33 5.91
N SER A 71 21.16 32.06 4.62
CA SER A 71 22.17 32.34 3.61
C SER A 71 21.48 32.95 2.39
N ASP A 72 21.77 34.22 2.21
CA ASP A 72 21.29 35.10 1.16
C ASP A 72 22.15 34.88 -0.11
N ARG A 73 21.54 34.35 -1.17
CA ARG A 73 21.80 34.66 -2.59
C ARG A 73 21.12 33.64 -3.50
N GLY A 74 19.92 34.00 -3.93
CA GLY A 74 19.24 33.28 -5.00
C GLY A 74 17.83 33.81 -5.18
N ALA A 75 17.70 34.96 -5.84
CA ALA A 75 16.41 35.57 -6.17
C ALA A 75 15.40 34.49 -6.63
N PRO A 76 14.22 34.36 -6.01
CA PRO A 76 13.24 33.40 -6.46
C PRO A 76 12.67 33.94 -7.77
N LYS A 77 13.15 33.39 -8.89
CA LYS A 77 12.49 33.54 -10.19
C LYS A 77 11.03 33.19 -9.98
N LYS A 78 10.14 34.20 -10.03
CA LYS A 78 8.69 34.02 -10.07
C LYS A 78 8.38 33.08 -11.23
N LYS A 79 8.24 31.78 -10.94
CA LYS A 79 7.73 30.81 -11.90
C LYS A 79 6.32 31.26 -12.22
N ARG A 80 6.13 31.88 -13.39
CA ARG A 80 4.81 32.15 -13.97
C ARG A 80 3.98 30.88 -13.77
N ALA A 81 2.93 30.97 -12.96
CA ALA A 81 1.97 29.90 -12.83
C ALA A 81 1.43 29.64 -14.23
N LYS A 82 1.83 28.52 -14.84
CA LYS A 82 1.19 28.04 -16.06
C LYS A 82 -0.29 27.97 -15.72
N LYS A 83 -1.12 28.78 -16.39
CA LYS A 83 -2.59 28.70 -16.33
C LYS A 83 -2.94 27.23 -16.31
N GLY A 84 -3.40 26.75 -15.15
CA GLY A 84 -3.62 25.34 -14.93
C GLY A 84 -4.62 24.87 -15.96
N LYS A 85 -4.18 24.07 -16.94
CA LYS A 85 -5.09 23.18 -17.64
C LYS A 85 -5.78 22.42 -16.51
N LYS A 86 -7.07 22.71 -16.28
CA LYS A 86 -7.88 21.95 -15.33
C LYS A 86 -7.56 20.49 -15.64
N ALA A 87 -6.97 19.78 -14.68
CA ALA A 87 -6.66 18.38 -14.89
C ALA A 87 -7.99 17.71 -15.20
N LEU A 88 -8.23 17.41 -16.48
CA LEU A 88 -9.41 16.71 -16.92
C LEU A 88 -9.38 15.40 -16.14
N SER A 89 -10.23 15.34 -15.12
CA SER A 89 -10.49 14.12 -14.38
C SER A 89 -11.03 13.14 -15.41
N ALA A 90 -10.15 12.28 -15.91
CA ALA A 90 -10.53 11.23 -16.83
C ALA A 90 -11.21 10.17 -15.97
N TYR A 91 -12.54 10.07 -16.08
CA TYR A 91 -13.32 9.05 -15.39
C TYR A 91 -13.00 7.71 -16.02
N ARG A 92 -12.24 6.89 -15.30
CA ARG A 92 -11.71 5.62 -15.81
C ARG A 92 -12.32 4.45 -15.07
N LEU A 93 -12.65 3.39 -15.78
CA LEU A 93 -13.03 2.10 -15.21
C LEU A 93 -11.99 1.04 -15.59
N HIS A 94 -11.67 0.17 -14.63
CA HIS A 94 -11.07 -1.14 -14.85
C HIS A 94 -12.19 -2.13 -15.18
N CYS A 95 -12.10 -2.76 -16.34
CA CYS A 95 -12.95 -3.87 -16.74
C CYS A 95 -12.05 -5.11 -16.86
N PHE A 96 -12.34 -6.17 -16.11
CA PHE A 96 -11.61 -7.43 -16.22
C PHE A 96 -12.12 -8.21 -17.43
N VAL A 97 -11.19 -8.74 -18.24
CA VAL A 97 -11.51 -9.37 -19.52
C VAL A 97 -10.67 -10.63 -19.71
N ALA A 98 -11.16 -11.58 -20.51
CA ALA A 98 -10.39 -12.77 -20.85
C ALA A 98 -9.15 -12.43 -21.73
N PRO A 99 -8.10 -13.26 -21.70
CA PRO A 99 -7.01 -13.16 -22.67
C PRO A 99 -7.55 -13.32 -24.10
N GLY A 100 -6.99 -12.55 -25.05
CA GLY A 100 -7.40 -12.61 -26.46
C GLY A 100 -8.65 -11.81 -26.82
N THR A 101 -9.27 -11.13 -25.85
CA THR A 101 -10.48 -10.33 -26.14
C THR A 101 -10.16 -9.12 -27.00
N GLU A 102 -10.95 -8.90 -28.04
CA GLU A 102 -10.78 -7.78 -28.95
C GLU A 102 -11.31 -6.46 -28.37
N ARG A 103 -10.73 -5.35 -28.83
CA ARG A 103 -11.20 -4.01 -28.45
C ARG A 103 -12.64 -3.75 -28.89
N ASN A 104 -13.03 -4.29 -30.04
CA ASN A 104 -14.37 -4.11 -30.58
C ASN A 104 -15.43 -4.84 -29.74
N ALA A 105 -15.12 -6.03 -29.21
CA ALA A 105 -16.01 -6.73 -28.28
C ALA A 105 -16.25 -5.95 -26.98
N VAL A 106 -15.23 -5.26 -26.47
CA VAL A 106 -15.42 -4.36 -25.32
C VAL A 106 -16.25 -3.13 -25.70
N ARG A 107 -16.12 -2.61 -26.92
CA ARG A 107 -16.93 -1.50 -27.38
C ARG A 107 -18.40 -1.87 -27.51
N THR A 108 -18.73 -3.04 -28.05
CA THR A 108 -20.12 -3.48 -28.22
C THR A 108 -20.85 -3.64 -26.90
N VAL A 109 -20.19 -4.12 -25.84
CA VAL A 109 -20.80 -4.20 -24.50
C VAL A 109 -21.09 -2.81 -23.91
N PHE A 110 -20.26 -1.81 -24.24
CA PHE A 110 -20.38 -0.45 -23.72
C PHE A 110 -20.88 0.56 -24.75
N ASP A 111 -21.56 0.10 -25.80
CA ASP A 111 -21.86 0.90 -26.99
C ASP A 111 -22.70 2.14 -26.64
N ALA A 112 -23.70 1.97 -25.77
CA ALA A 112 -24.55 3.04 -25.27
C ALA A 112 -23.81 4.21 -24.57
N TYR A 113 -22.54 4.01 -24.19
CA TYR A 113 -21.74 5.00 -23.47
C TYR A 113 -20.53 5.50 -24.24
N GLU A 114 -20.21 4.89 -25.38
CA GLU A 114 -19.07 5.20 -26.25
C GLU A 114 -17.74 5.49 -25.52
N PRO A 115 -17.26 4.62 -24.61
CA PRO A 115 -16.02 4.89 -23.90
C PRO A 115 -14.80 4.73 -24.80
N LYS A 116 -13.75 5.51 -24.53
CA LYS A 116 -12.43 5.24 -25.12
C LYS A 116 -11.82 4.01 -24.43
N VAL A 117 -11.78 2.89 -25.16
CA VAL A 117 -11.25 1.61 -24.68
C VAL A 117 -9.74 1.50 -24.91
N GLU A 118 -8.98 1.09 -23.90
CA GLU A 118 -7.57 0.69 -23.99
C GLU A 118 -7.37 -0.68 -23.32
N ILE A 119 -6.98 -1.71 -24.07
CA ILE A 119 -6.69 -3.02 -23.49
C ILE A 119 -5.27 -3.00 -22.93
N ARG A 120 -5.12 -3.47 -21.70
CA ARG A 120 -3.85 -3.55 -20.98
C ARG A 120 -3.70 -4.92 -20.35
N VAL A 121 -2.45 -5.30 -20.16
CA VAL A 121 -2.07 -6.53 -19.46
C VAL A 121 -1.42 -6.14 -18.15
N SER A 122 -1.78 -6.82 -17.07
CA SER A 122 -1.11 -6.63 -15.79
C SER A 122 0.37 -7.00 -15.91
N GLN A 123 1.23 -6.11 -15.39
CA GLN A 123 2.66 -6.39 -15.25
C GLN A 123 2.94 -7.39 -14.14
N LYS A 124 2.00 -7.57 -13.21
CA LYS A 124 2.11 -8.50 -12.08
C LYS A 124 1.52 -9.84 -12.47
N GLY A 125 2.30 -10.92 -12.29
CA GLY A 125 1.90 -12.31 -12.50
C GLY A 125 2.93 -13.09 -13.31
N ASN A 126 2.89 -14.42 -13.20
CA ASN A 126 3.58 -15.33 -14.12
C ASN A 126 3.05 -15.10 -15.56
N LEU A 127 3.82 -15.39 -16.60
CA LEU A 127 3.46 -15.18 -18.01
C LEU A 127 2.08 -15.75 -18.36
N LEU A 128 1.74 -16.91 -17.80
CA LEU A 128 0.44 -17.58 -17.97
C LEU A 128 -0.69 -16.97 -17.11
N ASN A 129 -0.37 -16.31 -16.00
CA ASN A 129 -1.35 -15.79 -15.03
C ASN A 129 -1.48 -14.26 -15.10
N LYS A 130 -1.05 -13.64 -16.21
CA LYS A 130 -1.23 -12.20 -16.37
C LYS A 130 -2.71 -11.89 -16.56
N THR A 131 -3.25 -11.05 -15.71
CA THR A 131 -4.64 -10.59 -15.85
C THR A 131 -4.74 -9.57 -16.98
N HIS A 132 -5.67 -9.81 -17.89
CA HIS A 132 -6.03 -8.88 -18.95
C HIS A 132 -7.16 -7.98 -18.44
N TYR A 133 -7.06 -6.68 -18.72
CA TYR A 133 -8.09 -5.74 -18.35
C TYR A 133 -8.19 -4.63 -19.39
N ALA A 134 -9.42 -4.16 -19.63
CA ALA A 134 -9.68 -2.97 -20.40
C ALA A 134 -9.79 -1.75 -19.47
N VAL A 135 -9.11 -0.67 -19.83
CA VAL A 135 -9.31 0.64 -19.25
C VAL A 135 -10.30 1.40 -20.11
N LEU A 136 -11.46 1.70 -19.56
CA LEU A 136 -12.51 2.46 -20.20
C LEU A 136 -12.43 3.90 -19.74
N THR A 137 -12.24 4.85 -20.64
CA THR A 137 -12.27 6.28 -20.31
C THR A 137 -13.58 6.90 -20.77
N PHE A 138 -14.35 7.42 -19.82
CA PHE A 138 -15.63 8.08 -20.06
C PHE A 138 -15.46 9.60 -20.08
N ARG A 139 -16.29 10.26 -20.88
CA ARG A 139 -16.36 11.73 -20.93
C ARG A 139 -16.98 12.31 -19.66
N ASN A 140 -17.99 11.62 -19.10
CA ASN A 140 -18.78 12.09 -17.97
C ASN A 140 -18.74 11.10 -16.80
N LYS A 141 -18.71 11.62 -15.55
CA LYS A 141 -18.75 10.81 -14.32
C LYS A 141 -20.03 9.98 -14.22
N ALA A 142 -21.16 10.61 -14.52
CA ALA A 142 -22.47 9.98 -14.43
C ALA A 142 -22.57 8.74 -15.32
N MET A 143 -22.01 8.81 -16.54
CA MET A 143 -21.98 7.67 -17.46
C MET A 143 -21.13 6.52 -16.91
N ALA A 144 -19.95 6.82 -16.36
CA ALA A 144 -19.12 5.79 -15.74
C ALA A 144 -19.86 5.11 -14.58
N LEU A 145 -20.49 5.87 -13.68
CA LEU A 145 -21.25 5.31 -12.57
C LEU A 145 -22.49 4.53 -13.02
N HIS A 146 -23.20 5.03 -14.02
CA HIS A 146 -24.36 4.34 -14.59
C HIS A 146 -23.96 3.03 -15.26
N SER A 147 -22.86 3.02 -16.01
CA SER A 147 -22.33 1.78 -16.60
C SER A 147 -21.93 0.75 -15.56
N VAL A 148 -21.36 1.17 -14.42
CA VAL A 148 -21.07 0.24 -13.31
C VAL A 148 -22.38 -0.32 -12.76
N LYS A 149 -23.37 0.53 -12.48
CA LYS A 149 -24.66 0.08 -11.95
C LYS A 149 -25.38 -0.92 -12.87
N MET A 150 -25.30 -0.72 -14.18
CA MET A 150 -26.06 -1.53 -15.14
C MET A 150 -25.33 -2.78 -15.61
N LEU A 151 -24.00 -2.73 -15.73
CA LEU A 151 -23.22 -3.80 -16.37
C LEU A 151 -22.40 -4.63 -15.38
N ASP A 152 -22.12 -4.13 -14.18
CA ASP A 152 -21.40 -4.90 -13.16
C ASP A 152 -22.22 -6.12 -12.73
N GLY A 153 -21.60 -7.30 -12.74
CA GLY A 153 -22.26 -8.58 -12.46
C GLY A 153 -23.02 -9.21 -13.63
N THR A 154 -23.06 -8.57 -14.80
CA THR A 154 -23.71 -9.18 -15.99
C THR A 154 -22.87 -10.32 -16.57
N ASP A 155 -23.53 -11.36 -17.10
CA ASP A 155 -22.83 -12.45 -17.80
C ASP A 155 -22.45 -12.02 -19.23
N GLN A 156 -21.15 -11.90 -19.46
CA GLN A 156 -20.57 -11.50 -20.73
C GLN A 156 -19.67 -12.60 -21.32
N ARG A 157 -19.95 -13.86 -21.01
CA ARG A 157 -19.12 -15.00 -21.45
C ARG A 157 -18.96 -15.07 -22.96
N LYS A 158 -20.00 -14.69 -23.72
CA LYS A 158 -20.00 -14.73 -25.20
C LYS A 158 -19.07 -13.69 -25.82
N LEU A 159 -19.04 -12.46 -25.30
CA LEU A 159 -18.29 -11.34 -25.90
C LEU A 159 -16.92 -11.16 -25.26
N LEU A 160 -16.84 -11.27 -23.93
CA LEU A 160 -15.65 -10.94 -23.15
C LEU A 160 -14.98 -12.16 -22.54
N GLY A 161 -15.58 -13.35 -22.67
CA GLY A 161 -15.06 -14.59 -22.09
C GLY A 161 -15.15 -14.66 -20.56
N VAL A 162 -15.87 -13.71 -19.93
CA VAL A 162 -16.00 -13.62 -18.47
C VAL A 162 -17.44 -13.93 -18.04
N LYS A 163 -17.61 -14.85 -17.08
CA LYS A 163 -18.92 -15.24 -16.54
C LYS A 163 -19.63 -14.12 -15.77
N GLU A 164 -18.86 -13.29 -15.07
CA GLU A 164 -19.37 -12.15 -14.33
C GLU A 164 -18.48 -10.95 -14.63
N LEU A 165 -19.04 -9.95 -15.30
CA LEU A 165 -18.31 -8.72 -15.59
C LEU A 165 -18.00 -8.00 -14.27
N ARG A 166 -16.72 -7.74 -14.03
CA ARG A 166 -16.27 -6.97 -12.86
C ARG A 166 -15.78 -5.60 -13.29
N LEU A 167 -16.44 -4.55 -12.81
CA LEU A 167 -16.13 -3.16 -13.11
C LEU A 167 -15.64 -2.42 -11.86
N GLY A 168 -14.43 -1.87 -11.92
CA GLY A 168 -13.83 -1.12 -10.82
C GLY A 168 -13.57 0.33 -11.21
N LEU A 169 -13.97 1.30 -10.38
CA LEU A 169 -13.60 2.70 -10.58
C LEU A 169 -12.10 2.91 -10.38
N MET A 170 -11.43 3.41 -11.42
CA MET A 170 -10.04 3.86 -11.32
C MET A 170 -10.01 5.29 -10.78
N LEU A 171 -9.73 5.41 -9.49
CA LEU A 171 -9.43 6.69 -8.87
C LEU A 171 -8.10 7.24 -9.41
N SER A 172 -8.04 8.56 -9.58
CA SER A 172 -6.77 9.25 -9.81
C SER A 172 -5.83 9.01 -8.63
N ARG A 173 -4.50 9.06 -8.83
CA ARG A 173 -3.53 8.95 -7.73
C ARG A 173 -3.82 9.94 -6.59
N LYS A 174 -4.29 11.15 -6.92
CA LYS A 174 -4.67 12.17 -5.93
C LYS A 174 -5.89 11.74 -5.12
N GLU A 175 -6.93 11.24 -5.78
CA GLU A 175 -8.16 10.76 -5.16
C GLU A 175 -7.92 9.49 -4.34
N GLN A 176 -7.07 8.58 -4.84
CA GLN A 176 -6.67 7.37 -4.13
C GLN A 176 -5.89 7.71 -2.85
N ASN A 177 -4.98 8.68 -2.90
CA ASN A 177 -4.25 9.13 -1.72
C ASN A 177 -5.18 9.83 -0.71
N ALA A 178 -6.09 10.68 -1.18
CA ALA A 178 -7.08 11.33 -0.33
C ALA A 178 -8.01 10.31 0.36
N SER A 179 -8.51 9.32 -0.39
CA SER A 179 -9.32 8.23 0.13
C SER A 179 -8.59 7.41 1.19
N ARG A 180 -7.33 7.01 0.93
CA ARG A 180 -6.49 6.29 1.90
C ARG A 180 -6.24 7.11 3.17
N ARG A 181 -6.00 8.42 3.04
CA ARG A 181 -5.80 9.30 4.20
C ARG A 181 -7.07 9.41 5.05
N SER A 182 -8.22 9.59 4.40
CA SER A 182 -9.53 9.64 5.08
C SER A 182 -9.83 8.33 5.81
N MET A 183 -9.63 7.19 5.15
CA MET A 183 -9.83 5.87 5.76
C MET A 183 -8.90 5.64 6.96
N ARG A 184 -7.61 5.99 6.86
CA ARG A 184 -6.69 5.92 8.00
C ARG A 184 -7.12 6.79 9.17
N LYS A 185 -7.61 8.01 8.88
CA LYS A 185 -8.12 8.91 9.93
C LYS A 185 -9.32 8.29 10.65
N ARG A 186 -10.27 7.74 9.89
CA ARG A 186 -11.45 7.04 10.47
C ARG A 186 -11.05 5.87 11.35
N LEU A 187 -10.09 5.05 10.91
CA LEU A 187 -9.59 3.93 11.72
C LEU A 187 -8.89 4.40 13.00
N HIS A 188 -8.21 5.55 12.96
CA HIS A 188 -7.60 6.15 14.16
C HIS A 188 -8.67 6.62 15.14
N GLU A 189 -9.62 7.42 14.66
CA GLU A 189 -10.74 7.93 15.47
C GLU A 189 -11.57 6.77 16.07
N GLU A 190 -11.77 5.69 15.32
CA GLU A 190 -12.47 4.51 15.83
C GLU A 190 -11.68 3.78 16.93
N ARG A 191 -10.36 3.69 16.80
CA ARG A 191 -9.50 3.12 17.86
C ARG A 191 -9.50 3.99 19.11
N GLU A 192 -9.37 5.30 18.97
CA GLU A 192 -9.44 6.23 20.11
C GLU A 192 -10.78 6.11 20.83
N ARG A 193 -11.89 6.02 20.09
CA ARG A 193 -13.21 5.79 20.70
C ARG A 193 -13.31 4.46 21.43
N LYS A 194 -12.69 3.40 20.92
CA LYS A 194 -12.66 2.09 21.61
C LYS A 194 -11.85 2.17 22.90
N MET A 195 -10.67 2.79 22.86
CA MET A 195 -9.84 3.00 24.05
C MET A 195 -10.58 3.79 25.13
N VAL A 196 -11.29 4.88 24.76
CA VAL A 196 -12.06 5.67 25.73
C VAL A 196 -13.18 4.83 26.35
N LYS A 197 -13.93 4.06 25.54
CA LYS A 197 -14.98 3.18 26.06
C LYS A 197 -14.43 2.10 26.99
N GLU A 198 -13.33 1.46 26.64
CA GLU A 198 -12.66 0.47 27.48
C GLU A 198 -12.25 1.11 28.83
N THR A 199 -11.69 2.33 28.82
CA THR A 199 -11.35 3.01 30.07
C THR A 199 -12.57 3.41 30.91
N GLU A 200 -13.69 3.78 30.28
CA GLU A 200 -14.94 4.07 30.97
C GLU A 200 -15.52 2.79 31.61
N GLU A 201 -15.51 1.68 30.88
CA GLU A 201 -15.93 0.37 31.35
C GLU A 201 -15.05 -0.07 32.54
N ASP A 202 -13.73 0.04 32.44
CA ASP A 202 -12.80 -0.30 33.52
C ASP A 202 -13.03 0.56 34.78
N VAL A 203 -13.22 1.87 34.63
CA VAL A 203 -13.50 2.77 35.76
C VAL A 203 -14.85 2.43 36.40
N THR A 204 -15.88 2.13 35.63
CA THR A 204 -17.17 1.71 36.19
C THR A 204 -17.07 0.36 36.89
N PHE A 205 -16.32 -0.59 36.33
CA PHE A 205 -16.03 -1.87 36.96
C PHE A 205 -15.33 -1.68 38.30
N ILE A 206 -14.24 -0.89 38.35
CA ILE A 206 -13.48 -0.63 39.59
C ILE A 206 -14.37 0.04 40.64
N LYS A 207 -15.19 1.04 40.26
CA LYS A 207 -16.12 1.70 41.18
C LYS A 207 -17.14 0.72 41.75
N ASN A 208 -17.74 -0.11 40.91
CA ASN A 208 -18.70 -1.13 41.35
C ASN A 208 -18.03 -2.16 42.25
N PHE A 209 -16.83 -2.61 41.91
CA PHE A 209 -16.05 -3.53 42.71
C PHE A 209 -15.73 -2.95 44.09
N MET A 210 -15.25 -1.71 44.16
CA MET A 210 -14.98 -1.01 45.43
C MET A 210 -16.26 -0.87 46.26
N ASN A 211 -17.40 -0.53 45.67
CA ASN A 211 -18.67 -0.41 46.40
C ASN A 211 -19.16 -1.75 46.97
N LEU A 212 -18.90 -2.88 46.29
CA LEU A 212 -19.34 -4.22 46.70
C LEU A 212 -18.44 -4.86 47.75
N TYR A 213 -17.14 -4.56 47.73
CA TYR A 213 -16.13 -5.24 48.55
C TYR A 213 -15.38 -4.32 49.52
N ALA A 214 -15.70 -3.02 49.56
CA ALA A 214 -15.17 -2.15 50.60
C ALA A 214 -15.75 -2.57 51.96
N PRO A 215 -14.89 -2.82 52.97
CA PRO A 215 -15.36 -3.15 54.30
C PRO A 215 -16.09 -1.94 54.88
N SER A 216 -17.37 -2.13 55.23
CA SER A 216 -18.11 -1.20 56.07
C SER A 216 -17.48 -1.23 57.47
N GLY A 217 -16.60 -0.26 57.74
CA GLY A 217 -16.10 0.00 59.09
C GLY A 217 -17.14 0.63 59.97
#